data_AF-A0A7Y8X3D4-F1
#
_entry.id   AF-A0A7Y8X3D4-F1
#
_cell.length_a   1.000
_cell.length_b   1.000
_cell.length_c   1.000
_cell.angle_alpha   90.00
_cell.angle_beta   90.00
_cell.angle_gamma   90.00
#
_symmetry.space_group_name_H-M   'P 1'
#
loop_
_entity.id
_entity.type
_entity.pdbx_description
1 polymer ?
#
loop_
_entity_poly.entity_id
_entity_poly.type
_entity_poly.pdbx_seq_one_letter_code
_entity_poly.pdbx_strand_id
1 'polypeptide(L)'
;MMHEPSYAERIRYRQLQDTAYQAGEDAVANLQAALALAGLVLPSLANDGPVGCRGFVRLGGCGVALANQLAEVIAAGARALQDQPQR
;
A
#
# COMPACT_ATOMS: atom_id res chain seq x y z
N MET A 1 -30.38 -18.72 -2.81
CA MET A 1 -30.28 -18.69 -4.29
C MET A 1 -28.94 -18.04 -4.61
N MET A 2 -27.96 -18.76 -5.15
CA MET A 2 -26.69 -18.13 -5.57
C MET A 2 -26.99 -17.24 -6.77
N HIS A 3 -26.65 -15.95 -6.67
CA HIS A 3 -26.69 -15.06 -7.81
C HIS A 3 -25.55 -15.44 -8.76
N GLU A 4 -25.88 -15.98 -9.93
CA GLU A 4 -24.88 -16.20 -10.97
C GLU A 4 -24.67 -14.88 -11.73
N PRO A 5 -23.45 -14.32 -11.71
CA PRO A 5 -23.17 -13.07 -12.38
C PRO A 5 -23.23 -13.26 -13.90
N SER A 6 -23.90 -12.32 -14.55
CA SER A 6 -23.95 -12.20 -16.01
C SER A 6 -22.54 -11.98 -16.58
N TYR A 7 -22.39 -12.20 -17.89
CA TYR A 7 -21.12 -11.98 -18.58
C TYR A 7 -20.59 -10.54 -18.40
N ALA A 8 -21.48 -9.54 -18.51
CA ALA A 8 -21.11 -8.14 -18.33
C ALA A 8 -20.60 -7.84 -16.91
N GLU A 9 -21.23 -8.43 -15.89
CA GLU A 9 -20.80 -8.30 -14.49
C GLU A 9 -19.43 -8.94 -14.26
N ARG A 10 -19.14 -10.09 -14.89
CA ARG A 10 -17.83 -10.73 -14.82
C ARG A 10 -16.72 -9.87 -15.43
N ILE A 11 -16.99 -9.25 -16.59
CA ILE A 11 -16.03 -8.35 -17.25
C ILE A 11 -15.76 -7.12 -16.38
N ARG A 12 -16.82 -6.48 -15.86
CA ARG A 12 -16.69 -5.32 -14.97
C ARG A 12 -15.91 -5.68 -13.71
N TYR A 13 -16.22 -6.82 -13.10
CA TYR A 13 -15.53 -7.28 -11.90
C TYR A 13 -14.03 -7.51 -12.15
N ARG A 14 -13.67 -8.13 -13.28
CA ARG A 14 -12.27 -8.31 -13.69
C ARG A 14 -11.54 -6.97 -13.86
N GLN A 15 -12.15 -6.01 -14.57
CA GLN A 15 -11.54 -4.69 -14.74
C GLN A 15 -11.28 -3.98 -13.40
N LEU A 16 -12.21 -4.12 -12.45
CA LEU A 16 -12.04 -3.57 -11.11
C LEU A 16 -10.93 -4.29 -10.34
N GLN A 17 -10.79 -5.61 -10.50
CA GLN A 17 -9.66 -6.35 -9.91
C GLN A 17 -8.32 -5.92 -10.51
N ASP A 18 -8.22 -5.80 -11.84
CA ASP A 18 -6.99 -5.41 -12.52
C ASP A 18 -6.57 -3.99 -12.10
N THR A 19 -7.54 -3.07 -12.01
CA THR A 19 -7.30 -1.70 -11.54
C THR A 19 -6.82 -1.69 -10.09
N ALA A 20 -7.44 -2.49 -9.22
CA ALA A 20 -7.06 -2.60 -7.82
C ALA A 20 -5.68 -3.25 -7.63
N TYR A 21 -5.33 -4.21 -8.49
CA TYR A 21 -3.99 -4.80 -8.53
C TYR A 21 -2.95 -3.75 -8.91
N GLN A 22 -3.18 -3.00 -9.99
CA GLN A 22 -2.26 -1.94 -10.43
C GLN A 22 -2.08 -0.86 -9.35
N ALA A 23 -3.16 -0.45 -8.68
CA ALA A 23 -3.07 0.50 -7.56
C ALA A 23 -2.21 -0.04 -6.40
N GLY A 24 -2.21 -1.36 -6.18
CA GLY A 24 -1.32 -2.02 -5.22
C GLY A 24 0.14 -1.97 -5.63
N GLU A 25 0.47 -2.23 -6.90
CA GLU A 25 1.82 -2.11 -7.45
C GLU A 25 2.35 -0.67 -7.33
N ASP A 26 1.52 0.31 -7.69
CA ASP A 26 1.88 1.73 -7.61
C ASP A 26 2.13 2.14 -6.15
N ALA A 27 1.31 1.66 -5.22
CA ALA A 27 1.49 1.91 -3.78
C ALA A 27 2.78 1.27 -3.24
N VAL A 28 3.14 0.06 -3.68
CA VAL A 28 4.42 -0.58 -3.36
C VAL A 28 5.59 0.26 -3.84
N ALA A 29 5.57 0.69 -5.10
CA ALA A 29 6.64 1.50 -5.69
C ALA A 29 6.80 2.83 -4.95
N ASN A 30 5.69 3.50 -4.65
CA ASN A 30 5.69 4.76 -3.90
C ASN A 30 6.24 4.58 -2.49
N LEU A 31 5.82 3.52 -1.77
CA LEU A 31 6.31 3.25 -0.43
C LEU A 31 7.79 2.87 -0.44
N GLN A 32 8.23 2.07 -1.41
CA GLN A 32 9.65 1.73 -1.58
C GLN A 32 10.50 2.98 -1.78
N ALA A 33 10.06 3.90 -2.64
CA ALA A 33 10.75 5.17 -2.86
C ALA A 33 10.81 6.02 -1.59
N ALA A 34 9.70 6.13 -0.84
CA ALA A 34 9.66 6.88 0.40
C ALA A 34 10.57 6.29 1.49
N LEU A 35 10.62 4.96 1.63
CA LEU A 35 11.52 4.28 2.56
C LEU A 35 12.99 4.53 2.20
N ALA A 36 13.32 4.53 0.90
CA ALA A 36 14.67 4.83 0.44
C ALA A 36 15.14 6.24 0.81
N LEU A 37 14.24 7.24 0.84
CA LEU A 37 14.57 8.60 1.31
C LEU A 37 15.01 8.62 2.78
N ALA A 38 14.50 7.69 3.59
CA ALA A 38 14.87 7.51 4.98
C ALA A 38 16.00 6.48 5.19
N GLY A 39 16.59 5.95 4.11
CA GLY A 39 17.61 4.90 4.18
C GLY A 39 17.09 3.54 4.67
N LEU A 40 15.77 3.33 4.61
CA LEU A 40 15.11 2.11 5.05
C LEU A 40 14.76 1.20 3.86
N VAL A 41 14.77 -0.11 4.11
CA VAL A 41 14.36 -1.12 3.12
C VAL A 41 13.50 -2.17 3.81
N LEU A 42 12.32 -2.43 3.26
CA LEU A 42 11.49 -3.59 3.65
C LEU A 42 11.82 -4.77 2.72
N PRO A 43 12.44 -5.85 3.23
CA PRO A 43 12.96 -6.94 2.37
C PRO A 43 11.88 -7.68 1.57
N SER A 44 10.64 -7.67 2.05
CA SER A 44 9.52 -8.37 1.43
C SER A 44 8.30 -7.46 1.29
N LEU A 45 8.53 -6.21 0.86
CA LEU A 45 7.46 -5.30 0.45
C LEU A 45 6.86 -5.75 -0.89
N ALA A 46 5.56 -6.01 -0.91
CA ALA A 46 4.88 -6.48 -2.13
C ALA A 46 3.39 -6.13 -2.11
N ASN A 47 2.78 -6.18 -3.28
CA ASN A 47 1.33 -6.14 -3.43
C ASN A 47 0.77 -7.47 -2.95
N ASP A 48 -0.24 -7.42 -2.07
CA ASP A 48 -0.88 -8.63 -1.53
C ASP A 48 -2.07 -9.09 -2.40
N GLY A 49 -2.28 -8.40 -3.53
CA GLY A 49 -3.38 -8.63 -4.44
C GLY A 49 -4.69 -7.99 -3.98
N PRO A 50 -5.66 -7.87 -4.89
CA PRO A 50 -6.91 -7.21 -4.58
C PRO A 50 -7.85 -8.10 -3.75
N VAL A 51 -8.38 -7.58 -2.65
CA VAL A 51 -9.48 -8.21 -1.89
C VAL A 51 -10.72 -7.33 -2.02
N GLY A 52 -11.78 -7.85 -2.62
CA GLY A 52 -13.00 -7.08 -2.89
C GLY A 52 -12.77 -5.86 -3.78
N CYS A 53 -11.92 -5.99 -4.81
CA CYS A 53 -11.51 -4.91 -5.72
C CYS A 53 -10.84 -3.71 -5.03
N ARG A 54 -10.10 -3.97 -3.94
CA ARG A 54 -9.26 -2.99 -3.26
C ARG A 54 -7.82 -3.51 -3.21
N GLY A 55 -6.85 -2.69 -3.59
CA GLY A 55 -5.44 -3.06 -3.52
C GLY A 55 -4.92 -3.05 -2.08
N PHE A 56 -3.98 -3.94 -1.79
CA PHE A 56 -3.34 -4.06 -0.48
C PHE A 56 -1.83 -4.16 -0.63
N VAL A 57 -1.11 -3.59 0.32
CA VAL A 57 0.36 -3.67 0.38
C VAL A 57 0.76 -4.45 1.62
N ARG A 58 1.57 -5.49 1.42
CA ARG A 58 2.13 -6.30 2.48
C ARG A 58 3.51 -5.78 2.88
N LEU A 59 3.66 -5.42 4.15
CA LEU A 59 4.92 -4.98 4.75
C LEU A 59 5.74 -6.18 5.27
N GLY A 60 6.13 -7.08 4.37
CA GLY A 60 6.87 -8.29 4.75
C GLY A 60 8.30 -8.00 5.19
N GLY A 61 8.81 -8.77 6.14
CA GLY A 61 10.19 -8.64 6.64
C GLY A 61 10.42 -7.44 7.57
N CYS A 62 9.36 -6.81 8.08
CA CYS A 62 9.44 -5.74 9.07
C CYS A 62 9.84 -6.30 10.45
N GLY A 63 11.15 -6.50 10.66
CA GLY A 63 11.69 -6.90 11.96
C GLY A 63 11.67 -5.78 12.99
N VAL A 64 11.96 -6.10 14.26
CA VAL A 64 11.86 -5.15 15.38
C VAL A 64 12.66 -3.85 15.17
N ALA A 65 13.92 -3.95 14.74
CA ALA A 65 14.76 -2.77 14.52
C ALA A 65 14.21 -1.86 13.42
N LEU A 66 13.79 -2.44 12.29
CA LEU A 66 13.20 -1.70 11.18
C LEU A 66 11.84 -1.10 11.55
N ALA A 67 11.02 -1.82 12.33
CA ALA A 67 9.74 -1.33 12.82
C ALA A 67 9.92 -0.08 13.72
N ASN A 68 10.91 -0.10 14.62
CA ASN A 68 11.21 1.04 15.48
C ASN A 68 11.71 2.24 14.66
N GLN A 69 12.64 2.02 13.73
CA GLN A 69 13.13 3.08 12.84
C GLN A 69 12.01 3.68 11.98
N LEU A 70 11.12 2.83 11.45
CA LEU A 70 9.97 3.27 10.68
C LEU A 70 9.00 4.11 11.55
N ALA A 71 8.76 3.70 12.80
CA ALA A 71 7.93 4.46 13.72
C ALA A 71 8.52 5.83 14.05
N GLU A 72 9.85 5.94 14.23
CA GLU A 72 10.54 7.21 14.43
C GLU A 72 10.40 8.14 13.23
N VAL A 73 10.60 7.63 12.01
CA VAL A 73 10.44 8.40 10.76
C VAL A 73 9.00 8.90 10.61
N ILE A 74 8.00 8.03 10.84
CA ILE A 74 6.58 8.41 10.78
C ILE A 74 6.25 9.47 11.82
N ALA A 75 6.73 9.32 13.06
CA ALA A 75 6.49 10.29 14.13
C ALA A 75 7.14 11.64 13.83
N ALA A 76 8.37 11.64 13.29
CA ALA A 76 9.07 12.85 12.88
C ALA A 76 8.33 13.57 11.74
N GLY A 77 7.87 12.84 10.72
CA GLY A 77 7.07 13.40 9.63
C GLY A 77 5.73 13.98 10.12
N ALA A 78 5.04 13.27 11.02
CA ALA A 78 3.78 13.75 11.59
C ALA A 78 3.95 15.05 12.38
N ARG A 79 5.02 15.17 13.18
CA ARG A 79 5.36 16.40 13.91
C ARG A 79 5.67 17.54 12.95
N ALA A 80 6.51 17.29 11.93
CA ALA A 80 6.84 18.29 10.93
C ALA A 80 5.60 18.84 10.19
N LEU A 81 4.58 18.00 9.94
CA LEU A 81 3.30 18.42 9.34
C LEU A 81 2.45 19.27 10.30
N GLN A 82 2.53 19.04 11.61
CA GLN A 82 1.83 19.85 12.61
C GLN A 82 2.50 21.21 12.82
N ASP A 83 3.82 21.25 12.72
CA ASP A 83 4.63 22.46 12.86
C ASP A 83 4.63 23.33 11.59
N GLN A 84 4.11 22.83 10.47
CA GLN A 84 3.86 23.64 9.29
C GLN A 84 2.63 24.52 9.52
N PRO A 85 2.79 25.87 9.61
CA PRO A 85 1.64 26.76 9.67
C PRO A 85 0.85 26.58 8.38
N GLN A 86 -0.44 26.26 8.52
CA GLN A 86 -1.38 26.13 7.42
C GLN A 86 -1.18 27.30 6.44
N ARG A 87 -0.68 27.01 5.24
CA ARG A 87 -0.62 27.95 4.13
C ARG A 87 -1.86 27.82 3.28
#